data_AF-H0R3D8-F1
#
_entry.id   AF-H0R3D8-F1
#
_cell.length_a   1.000
_cell.length_b   1.000
_cell.length_c   1.000
_cell.angle_alpha   90.00
_cell.angle_beta   90.00
_cell.angle_gamma   90.00
#
_symmetry.space_group_name_H-M   'P 1'
#
loop_
_entity.id
_entity.type
_entity.pdbx_description
1 polymer ?
#
loop_
_entity_poly.entity_id
_entity_poly.type
_entity_poly.pdbx_seq_one_letter_code
_entity_poly.pdbx_strand_id
1 'polypeptide(L)'
;MNDDRVPALDSPSVNTQQSTTTGRSTLPAVSPTTEVTRLAAALAHAAAGVGRYALHTVDDALHLKRPSRKRAAHEVVSTFEHLGPTYVKLGQLIASSPGVFSETLSNEFETLLDRVTPADPKAIGTLFEGELGKRPDEVFATFDVEPIASASIAQVHTATLHSGEEVVVKIQRPGISRRLAPDVALLERIAGLVELTDAGKMLSARHVVEDFADGLDAELNFLNEASTMQEWFDCLQPGPFGDRVRVPKVYQEFSTPRVLTMERIYATRIDDAAAVRAAGHNGTDLCRNLLLSLLDSAFHGGLFHGDLHAGNVLVDADGKLVLLDFGIVGRFTPRTRRILRQLVVDLIVKKDYDSAGRGIFLLGAVHKPGSTVKGGSDLEKVTAPLSGTALSDMSYTDLGRQMAVIAKAHDARSPARVGARRQTTALRREVHEAPGSALEGSRR
;
A
#
# COMPACT_ATOMS: atom_id res chain seq x y z
N MET A 1 -57.49 24.61 -30.65
CA MET A 1 -56.96 25.28 -31.85
C MET A 1 -55.70 25.99 -31.39
N ASN A 2 -54.56 25.53 -31.91
CA ASN A 2 -53.18 25.98 -31.71
C ASN A 2 -52.61 25.99 -30.28
N ASP A 3 -51.30 25.86 -30.05
CA ASP A 3 -50.14 25.25 -30.72
C ASP A 3 -49.00 25.67 -29.79
N ASP A 4 -48.52 24.80 -28.91
CA ASP A 4 -47.30 25.07 -28.14
C ASP A 4 -46.39 23.83 -28.23
N ARG A 5 -45.59 23.84 -29.30
CA ARG A 5 -44.44 22.95 -29.48
C ARG A 5 -43.30 23.42 -28.58
N VAL A 6 -43.00 22.65 -27.55
CA VAL A 6 -41.69 22.67 -26.89
C VAL A 6 -40.84 21.56 -27.52
N PRO A 7 -39.62 21.84 -28.01
CA PRO A 7 -38.81 20.85 -28.72
C PRO A 7 -38.19 19.84 -27.76
N ALA A 8 -38.28 18.56 -28.14
CA ALA A 8 -37.62 17.45 -27.47
C ALA A 8 -36.10 17.59 -27.59
N LEU A 9 -35.41 17.62 -26.44
CA LEU A 9 -33.97 17.46 -26.35
C LEU A 9 -33.67 15.96 -26.30
N ASP A 10 -32.97 15.50 -27.34
CA ASP A 10 -32.45 14.15 -27.49
C ASP A 10 -31.64 13.72 -26.26
N SER A 11 -32.09 12.64 -25.64
CA SER A 11 -31.30 11.90 -24.65
C SER A 11 -30.37 10.95 -25.40
N PRO A 12 -29.03 11.09 -25.30
CA PRO A 12 -28.14 10.12 -25.92
C PRO A 12 -28.25 8.79 -25.16
N SER A 13 -28.70 7.78 -25.89
CA SER A 13 -28.76 6.38 -25.52
C SER A 13 -27.39 5.92 -24.99
N VAL A 14 -27.34 5.65 -23.68
CA VAL A 14 -26.21 4.98 -23.04
C VAL A 14 -26.14 3.56 -23.60
N ASN A 15 -25.22 3.37 -24.52
CA ASN A 15 -24.92 2.08 -25.12
C ASN A 15 -24.27 1.19 -24.04
N THR A 16 -25.10 0.34 -23.43
CA THR A 16 -24.69 -0.66 -22.45
C THR A 16 -23.95 -1.81 -23.15
N GLN A 17 -22.73 -1.57 -23.58
CA GLN A 17 -21.78 -2.65 -23.85
C GLN A 17 -20.88 -2.80 -22.61
N GLN A 18 -21.32 -3.71 -21.74
CA GLN A 18 -20.50 -4.28 -20.69
C GLN A 18 -19.31 -5.02 -21.33
N SER A 19 -18.15 -4.38 -21.39
CA SER A 19 -16.88 -5.07 -21.55
C SER A 19 -16.47 -5.65 -20.20
N THR A 20 -16.70 -6.94 -20.02
CA THR A 20 -16.02 -7.72 -18.99
C THR A 20 -14.56 -7.89 -19.41
N THR A 21 -13.73 -6.89 -19.14
CA THR A 21 -12.28 -6.99 -19.17
C THR A 21 -11.78 -6.28 -17.94
N THR A 22 -11.45 -7.06 -16.91
CA THR A 22 -10.71 -6.59 -15.73
C THR A 22 -9.27 -6.29 -16.16
N GLY A 23 -9.07 -5.19 -16.90
CA GLY A 23 -7.78 -4.73 -17.37
C GLY A 23 -7.26 -3.62 -16.47
N ARG A 24 -6.04 -3.79 -15.96
CA ARG A 24 -5.23 -2.68 -15.43
C ARG A 24 -5.20 -1.57 -16.47
N SER A 25 -5.51 -0.35 -16.07
CA SER A 25 -5.78 0.73 -17.03
C SER A 25 -4.55 1.56 -17.36
N THR A 26 -3.51 1.50 -16.54
CA THR A 26 -2.31 2.33 -16.68
C THR A 26 -1.07 1.54 -17.14
N LEU A 27 -0.96 0.27 -16.75
CA LEU A 27 0.09 -0.64 -17.23
C LEU A 27 -0.24 -1.12 -18.66
N PRO A 28 0.61 -0.82 -19.66
CA PRO A 28 0.38 -1.28 -21.03
C PRO A 28 0.57 -2.79 -21.17
N ALA A 29 -0.08 -3.37 -22.18
CA ALA A 29 0.20 -4.74 -22.60
C ALA A 29 1.65 -4.89 -23.09
N VAL A 30 2.25 -6.06 -22.85
CA VAL A 30 3.65 -6.34 -23.16
C VAL A 30 3.74 -7.35 -24.30
N SER A 31 4.68 -7.16 -25.22
CA SER A 31 4.93 -8.12 -26.29
C SER A 31 5.72 -9.33 -25.78
N PRO A 32 5.53 -10.54 -26.35
CA PRO A 32 6.28 -11.73 -25.92
C PRO A 32 7.80 -11.56 -26.03
N THR A 33 8.29 -10.80 -27.02
CA THR A 33 9.72 -10.54 -27.19
C THR A 33 10.26 -9.68 -26.05
N THR A 34 9.54 -8.64 -25.65
CA THR A 34 9.91 -7.78 -24.51
C THR A 34 9.97 -8.58 -23.21
N GLU A 35 9.03 -9.50 -22.98
CA GLU A 35 9.06 -10.37 -21.80
C GLU A 35 10.27 -11.30 -21.78
N VAL A 36 10.62 -11.92 -22.91
CA VAL A 36 11.80 -12.80 -23.02
C VAL A 36 13.09 -12.02 -22.76
N THR A 37 13.23 -10.82 -23.35
CA THR A 37 14.37 -9.95 -23.09
C THR A 37 14.44 -9.57 -21.61
N ARG A 38 13.28 -9.30 -20.99
CA ARG A 38 13.24 -8.93 -19.58
C ARG A 38 13.58 -10.09 -18.65
N LEU A 39 13.09 -11.30 -18.94
CA LEU A 39 13.47 -12.52 -18.23
C LEU A 39 14.98 -12.76 -18.32
N ALA A 40 15.57 -12.63 -19.51
CA ALA A 40 17.01 -12.79 -19.69
C ALA A 40 17.81 -11.77 -18.85
N ALA A 41 17.38 -10.50 -18.85
CA ALA A 41 17.99 -9.47 -18.00
C ALA A 41 17.85 -9.79 -16.51
N ALA A 42 16.66 -10.24 -16.07
CA ALA A 42 16.42 -10.61 -14.68
C ALA A 42 17.31 -11.77 -14.22
N LEU A 43 17.45 -12.80 -15.06
CA LEU A 43 18.36 -13.93 -14.82
C LEU A 43 19.83 -13.49 -14.78
N ALA A 44 20.25 -12.57 -15.66
CA ALA A 44 21.60 -12.05 -15.66
C ALA A 44 21.93 -11.28 -14.38
N HIS A 45 21.02 -10.43 -13.90
CA HIS A 45 21.19 -9.73 -12.61
C HIS A 45 21.21 -10.69 -11.43
N ALA A 46 20.34 -11.70 -11.41
CA ALA A 46 20.34 -12.73 -10.38
C ALA A 46 21.67 -13.51 -10.37
N ALA A 47 22.16 -13.92 -11.55
CA ALA A 47 23.45 -14.61 -11.67
C ALA A 47 24.62 -13.72 -11.22
N ALA A 48 24.60 -12.42 -11.55
CA ALA A 48 25.59 -11.47 -11.08
C ALA A 48 25.57 -11.33 -9.54
N GLY A 49 24.39 -11.26 -8.92
CA GLY A 49 24.24 -11.24 -7.46
C GLY A 49 24.78 -12.50 -6.79
N VAL A 50 24.46 -13.69 -7.34
CA VAL A 50 25.03 -14.96 -6.86
C VAL A 50 26.55 -14.98 -7.02
N GLY A 51 27.08 -14.47 -8.14
CA GLY A 51 28.50 -14.35 -8.39
C GLY A 51 29.21 -13.44 -7.39
N ARG A 52 28.65 -12.26 -7.10
CA ARG A 52 29.16 -11.34 -6.06
C ARG A 52 29.16 -12.01 -4.68
N TYR A 53 28.05 -12.64 -4.31
CA TYR A 53 27.97 -13.40 -3.05
C TYR A 53 29.04 -14.50 -2.97
N ALA A 54 29.26 -15.25 -4.04
CA ALA A 54 30.27 -16.31 -4.10
C ALA A 54 31.70 -15.78 -3.98
N LEU A 55 32.06 -14.73 -4.74
CA LEU A 55 33.37 -14.07 -4.66
C LEU A 55 33.65 -13.55 -3.25
N HIS A 56 32.65 -12.93 -2.64
CA HIS A 56 32.73 -12.42 -1.29
C HIS A 56 32.80 -13.51 -0.22
N THR A 57 32.17 -14.66 -0.46
CA THR A 57 32.28 -15.82 0.43
C THR A 57 33.67 -16.44 0.37
N VAL A 58 34.30 -16.44 -0.81
CA VAL A 58 35.70 -16.87 -0.98
C VAL A 58 36.64 -15.89 -0.26
N ASP A 59 36.43 -14.58 -0.40
CA ASP A 59 37.18 -13.54 0.31
C ASP A 59 37.05 -13.67 1.85
N ASP A 60 35.82 -13.87 2.34
CA ASP A 60 35.57 -14.12 3.77
C ASP A 60 36.29 -15.38 4.26
N ALA A 61 36.28 -16.46 3.47
CA ALA A 61 36.99 -17.70 3.80
C ALA A 61 38.51 -17.50 3.86
N LEU A 62 39.08 -16.71 2.94
CA LEU A 62 40.49 -16.32 2.96
C LEU A 62 40.85 -15.48 4.20
N HIS A 63 39.89 -14.72 4.72
CA HIS A 63 40.03 -13.91 5.93
C HIS A 63 39.50 -14.57 7.22
N LEU A 64 39.24 -15.89 7.21
CA LEU A 64 38.73 -16.67 8.36
C LEU A 64 37.40 -16.17 8.94
N LYS A 65 36.60 -15.46 8.14
CA LYS A 65 35.25 -15.00 8.49
C LYS A 65 34.21 -16.00 7.99
N ARG A 66 33.12 -16.17 8.76
CA ARG A 66 31.99 -17.00 8.32
C ARG A 66 31.05 -16.18 7.41
N PRO A 67 30.53 -16.76 6.32
CA PRO A 67 29.54 -16.10 5.48
C PRO A 67 28.29 -15.74 6.28
N SER A 68 27.89 -14.47 6.21
CA SER A 68 26.80 -13.90 7.02
C SER A 68 25.47 -13.92 6.26
N ARG A 69 24.39 -14.32 6.95
CA ARG A 69 23.01 -14.17 6.44
C ARG A 69 22.68 -12.72 6.06
N LYS A 70 23.27 -11.75 6.76
CA LYS A 70 23.14 -10.33 6.43
C LYS A 70 23.71 -10.01 5.05
N ARG A 71 24.82 -10.65 4.67
CA ARG A 71 25.45 -10.44 3.36
C ARG A 71 24.63 -11.04 2.22
N ALA A 72 24.05 -12.22 2.45
CA ALA A 72 23.10 -12.80 1.49
C ALA A 72 21.88 -11.89 1.30
N ALA A 73 21.33 -11.34 2.39
CA ALA A 73 20.25 -10.35 2.31
C ALA A 73 20.68 -9.10 1.53
N HIS A 74 21.87 -8.56 1.80
CA HIS A 74 22.42 -7.41 1.09
C HIS A 74 22.52 -7.63 -0.43
N GLU A 75 23.01 -8.78 -0.87
CA GLU A 75 23.12 -9.08 -2.31
C GLU A 75 21.75 -9.24 -3.00
N VAL A 76 20.74 -9.73 -2.27
CA VAL A 76 19.36 -9.78 -2.75
C VAL A 76 18.81 -8.36 -2.93
N VAL A 77 18.98 -7.51 -1.92
CA VAL A 77 18.55 -6.11 -1.93
C VAL A 77 19.25 -5.33 -3.06
N SER A 78 20.56 -5.46 -3.19
CA SER A 78 21.32 -4.86 -4.29
C SER A 78 20.85 -5.37 -5.66
N THR A 79 20.54 -6.67 -5.78
CA THR A 79 19.95 -7.21 -7.02
C THR A 79 18.62 -6.55 -7.35
N PHE A 80 17.76 -6.31 -6.36
CA PHE A 80 16.47 -5.63 -6.54
C PHE A 80 16.66 -4.18 -7.01
N GLU A 81 17.63 -3.43 -6.47
CA GLU A 81 17.99 -2.09 -6.95
C GLU A 81 18.38 -2.08 -8.43
N HIS A 82 19.25 -3.02 -8.83
CA HIS A 82 19.72 -3.13 -10.21
C HIS A 82 18.60 -3.52 -11.18
N LEU A 83 17.67 -4.38 -10.74
CA LEU A 83 16.49 -4.75 -11.53
C LEU A 83 15.56 -3.54 -11.73
N GLY A 84 15.49 -2.64 -10.74
CA GLY A 84 14.86 -1.34 -10.87
C GLY A 84 13.51 -1.21 -10.15
N PRO A 85 12.67 -0.24 -10.56
CA PRO A 85 11.61 0.30 -9.71
C PRO A 85 10.52 -0.71 -9.31
N THR A 86 10.19 -1.69 -10.18
CA THR A 86 9.23 -2.75 -9.82
C THR A 86 9.72 -3.58 -8.64
N TYR A 87 11.01 -3.93 -8.63
CA TYR A 87 11.60 -4.75 -7.57
C TYR A 87 11.89 -3.92 -6.33
N VAL A 88 12.24 -2.64 -6.46
CA VAL A 88 12.29 -1.72 -5.31
C VAL A 88 10.94 -1.66 -4.60
N LYS A 89 9.83 -1.51 -5.35
CA LYS A 89 8.46 -1.54 -4.81
C LYS A 89 8.10 -2.89 -4.19
N LEU A 90 8.50 -4.00 -4.80
CA LEU A 90 8.33 -5.34 -4.22
C LEU A 90 9.13 -5.48 -2.91
N GLY A 91 10.34 -4.91 -2.85
CA GLY A 91 11.18 -4.86 -1.66
C GLY A 91 10.52 -4.06 -0.52
N GLN A 92 9.86 -2.93 -0.83
CA GLN A 92 9.08 -2.17 0.15
C GLN A 92 7.94 -3.01 0.75
N LEU A 93 7.22 -3.80 -0.07
CA LEU A 93 6.21 -4.73 0.41
C LEU A 93 6.80 -5.85 1.30
N ILE A 94 8.02 -6.30 1.02
CA ILE A 94 8.75 -7.28 1.85
C ILE A 94 9.17 -6.65 3.19
N ALA A 95 9.66 -5.41 3.16
CA ALA A 95 10.05 -4.66 4.35
C ALA A 95 8.85 -4.45 5.29
N SER A 96 7.68 -4.09 4.75
CA SER A 96 6.45 -3.84 5.51
C SER A 96 5.72 -5.13 5.98
N SER A 97 6.27 -6.31 5.71
CA SER A 97 5.69 -7.61 6.09
C SER A 97 6.53 -8.42 7.10
N PRO A 98 6.93 -7.86 8.25
CA PRO A 98 7.69 -8.57 9.27
C PRO A 98 6.82 -9.68 9.88
N GLY A 99 7.16 -10.93 9.61
CA GLY A 99 6.37 -12.11 10.00
C GLY A 99 6.20 -13.12 8.86
N VAL A 100 6.24 -12.65 7.60
CA VAL A 100 6.35 -13.53 6.42
C VAL A 100 7.82 -13.74 6.05
N PHE A 101 8.62 -12.67 6.13
CA PHE A 101 10.04 -12.69 5.80
C PHE A 101 10.92 -12.60 7.06
N SER A 102 12.18 -13.00 6.95
CA SER A 102 13.13 -12.91 8.06
C SER A 102 13.49 -11.46 8.36
N GLU A 103 13.65 -11.12 9.64
CA GLU A 103 14.06 -9.79 10.10
C GLU A 103 15.31 -9.26 9.39
N THR A 104 16.33 -10.10 9.20
CA THR A 104 17.55 -9.71 8.47
C THR A 104 17.26 -9.25 7.04
N LEU A 105 16.27 -9.85 6.38
CA LEU A 105 15.90 -9.50 5.01
C LEU A 105 14.99 -8.25 5.01
N SER A 106 14.00 -8.18 5.90
CA SER A 106 13.12 -7.02 6.01
C SER A 106 13.91 -5.74 6.34
N ASN A 107 14.81 -5.79 7.33
CA ASN A 107 15.63 -4.63 7.71
C ASN A 107 16.61 -4.22 6.59
N GLU A 108 17.12 -5.16 5.81
CA GLU A 108 17.97 -4.82 4.67
C GLU A 108 17.13 -4.19 3.54
N PHE A 109 15.88 -4.62 3.33
CA PHE A 109 14.98 -3.97 2.36
C PHE A 109 14.56 -2.56 2.78
N GLU A 110 14.62 -2.21 4.07
CA GLU A 110 14.42 -0.83 4.52
C GLU A 110 15.50 0.12 3.96
N THR A 111 16.67 -0.38 3.55
CA THR A 111 17.70 0.47 2.92
C THR A 111 17.34 0.88 1.49
N LEU A 112 16.33 0.25 0.86
CA LEU A 112 15.83 0.65 -0.46
C LEU A 112 15.02 1.95 -0.44
N LEU A 113 14.80 2.53 0.74
CA LEU A 113 14.01 3.74 0.94
C LEU A 113 14.75 5.04 0.58
N ASP A 114 15.95 4.95 0.01
CA ASP A 114 16.80 6.11 -0.30
C ASP A 114 16.59 6.72 -1.70
N ARG A 115 16.99 7.99 -1.81
CA ARG A 115 16.76 8.86 -2.98
C ARG A 115 17.38 8.28 -4.24
N VAL A 116 16.58 8.19 -5.30
CA VAL A 116 17.03 7.73 -6.62
C VAL A 116 17.57 8.91 -7.42
N THR A 117 18.45 8.65 -8.40
CA THR A 117 18.89 9.70 -9.34
C THR A 117 17.70 10.34 -10.06
N PRO A 118 17.59 11.68 -10.05
CA PRO A 118 16.57 12.42 -10.79
C PRO A 118 16.52 12.06 -12.28
N ALA A 119 15.33 12.14 -12.87
CA ALA A 119 15.16 12.01 -14.32
C ALA A 119 15.69 13.26 -15.03
N ASP A 120 15.92 13.13 -16.34
CA ASP A 120 16.32 14.25 -17.20
C ASP A 120 15.29 15.40 -17.11
N PRO A 121 15.73 16.64 -16.78
CA PRO A 121 14.83 17.78 -16.64
C PRO A 121 14.01 18.09 -17.89
N LYS A 122 14.56 17.87 -19.10
CA LYS A 122 13.82 18.12 -20.34
C LYS A 122 12.66 17.14 -20.51
N ALA A 123 12.92 15.85 -20.26
CA ALA A 123 11.88 14.83 -20.30
C ALA A 123 10.75 15.08 -19.27
N ILE A 124 11.09 15.62 -18.09
CA ILE A 124 10.12 16.04 -17.08
C ILE A 124 9.27 17.22 -17.56
N GLY A 125 9.91 18.26 -18.13
CA GLY A 125 9.21 19.39 -18.72
C GLY A 125 8.24 18.97 -19.83
N THR A 126 8.68 18.10 -20.74
CA THR A 126 7.82 17.56 -21.81
C THR A 126 6.65 16.75 -21.26
N LEU A 127 6.87 15.92 -20.23
CA LEU A 127 5.78 15.16 -19.61
C LEU A 127 4.77 16.10 -18.94
N PHE A 128 5.25 17.09 -18.20
CA PHE A 128 4.41 18.08 -17.54
C PHE A 128 3.57 18.87 -18.54
N GLU A 129 4.19 19.36 -19.62
CA GLU A 129 3.50 20.10 -20.69
C GLU A 129 2.47 19.21 -21.40
N GLY A 130 2.77 17.93 -21.60
CA GLY A 130 1.81 16.97 -22.15
C GLY A 130 0.60 16.70 -21.25
N GLU A 131 0.73 16.87 -19.93
CA GLU A 131 -0.35 16.67 -18.96
C GLU A 131 -1.22 17.91 -18.75
N LEU A 132 -0.58 19.09 -18.63
CA LEU A 132 -1.28 20.34 -18.29
C LEU A 132 -1.43 21.30 -19.47
N GLY A 133 -0.90 20.95 -20.65
CA GLY A 133 -1.00 21.73 -21.89
C GLY A 133 -0.17 23.02 -21.91
N LYS A 134 0.64 23.27 -20.88
CA LYS A 134 1.48 24.45 -20.69
C LYS A 134 2.77 24.09 -19.98
N ARG A 135 3.81 24.88 -20.18
CA ARG A 135 5.09 24.66 -19.47
C ARG A 135 4.98 25.00 -17.98
N PRO A 136 5.85 24.43 -17.11
CA PRO A 136 5.84 24.72 -15.68
C PRO A 136 5.95 26.21 -15.36
N ASP A 137 6.76 26.97 -16.11
CA ASP A 137 6.96 28.41 -15.94
C ASP A 137 5.78 29.28 -16.38
N GLU A 138 4.79 28.70 -17.07
CA GLU A 138 3.53 29.37 -17.38
C GLU A 138 2.44 29.06 -16.34
N VAL A 139 2.46 27.84 -15.79
CA VAL A 139 1.49 27.38 -14.78
C VAL A 139 1.80 27.97 -13.40
N PHE A 140 3.08 28.07 -13.05
CA PHE A 140 3.56 28.52 -11.74
C PHE A 140 4.30 29.86 -11.85
N ALA A 141 4.25 30.67 -10.79
CA ALA A 141 5.05 31.90 -10.68
C ALA A 141 6.54 31.58 -10.57
N THR A 142 6.87 30.51 -9.85
CA THR A 142 8.22 29.93 -9.78
C THR A 142 8.13 28.42 -9.82
N PHE A 143 9.10 27.76 -10.45
CA PHE A 143 9.20 26.31 -10.49
C PHE A 143 10.68 25.92 -10.44
N ASP A 144 11.06 25.12 -9.45
CA ASP A 144 12.43 24.62 -9.33
C ASP A 144 12.62 23.40 -10.22
N VAL A 145 13.55 23.51 -11.17
CA VAL A 145 13.90 22.44 -12.09
C VAL A 145 14.62 21.31 -11.37
N GLU A 146 15.35 21.61 -10.29
CA GLU A 146 15.96 20.60 -9.45
C GLU A 146 14.92 20.03 -8.47
N PRO A 147 14.70 18.72 -8.44
CA PRO A 147 13.74 18.14 -7.54
C PRO A 147 14.28 18.12 -6.10
N ILE A 148 13.42 18.48 -5.14
CA ILE A 148 13.74 18.36 -3.70
C ILE A 148 13.80 16.91 -3.22
N ALA A 149 13.11 16.01 -3.92
CA ALA A 149 13.10 14.58 -3.66
C ALA A 149 12.87 13.78 -4.95
N SER A 150 13.46 12.58 -5.02
CA SER A 150 13.26 11.67 -6.14
C SER A 150 13.10 10.24 -5.62
N ALA A 151 12.01 9.60 -6.04
CA ALA A 151 11.60 8.27 -5.62
C ALA A 151 11.55 7.32 -6.84
N SER A 152 11.09 6.09 -6.63
CA SER A 152 11.11 5.03 -7.65
C SER A 152 10.27 5.37 -8.89
N ILE A 153 9.06 5.91 -8.70
CA ILE A 153 8.10 6.20 -9.80
C ILE A 153 7.91 7.69 -10.10
N ALA A 154 8.36 8.58 -9.22
CA ALA A 154 8.09 10.02 -9.29
C ALA A 154 9.26 10.85 -8.75
N GLN A 155 9.27 12.14 -9.06
CA GLN A 155 10.13 13.12 -8.41
C GLN A 155 9.31 14.35 -8.03
N VAL A 156 9.74 15.07 -7.00
CA VAL A 156 9.00 16.17 -6.37
C VAL A 156 9.78 17.45 -6.56
N HIS A 157 9.12 18.45 -7.12
CA HIS A 157 9.66 19.79 -7.36
C HIS A 157 8.97 20.80 -6.45
N THR A 158 9.66 21.88 -6.11
CA THR A 158 9.04 23.02 -5.42
C THR A 158 8.58 24.05 -6.43
N ALA A 159 7.42 24.66 -6.16
CA ALA A 159 6.88 25.72 -6.98
C ALA A 159 6.08 26.72 -6.14
N THR A 160 5.77 27.86 -6.72
CA THR A 160 4.87 28.87 -6.13
C THR A 160 3.75 29.15 -7.12
N LEU A 161 2.50 29.11 -6.67
CA LEU A 161 1.35 29.50 -7.49
C LEU A 161 1.38 31.01 -7.80
N HIS A 162 0.71 31.43 -8.87
CA HIS A 162 0.54 32.87 -9.18
C HIS A 162 -0.23 33.65 -8.09
N SER A 163 -1.01 32.94 -7.28
CA SER A 163 -1.69 33.48 -6.09
C SER A 163 -0.76 33.66 -4.87
N GLY A 164 0.44 33.08 -4.90
CA GLY A 164 1.48 33.24 -3.87
C GLY A 164 1.65 32.03 -2.94
N GLU A 165 0.77 31.04 -2.97
CA GLU A 165 0.93 29.83 -2.15
C GLU A 165 2.09 28.96 -2.63
N GLU A 166 2.87 28.47 -1.67
CA GLU A 166 3.94 27.51 -1.94
C GLU A 166 3.40 26.09 -2.06
N VAL A 167 3.84 25.39 -3.10
CA VAL A 167 3.39 24.04 -3.43
C VAL A 167 4.56 23.12 -3.74
N VAL A 168 4.30 21.83 -3.63
CA VAL A 168 5.15 20.79 -4.19
C VAL A 168 4.42 20.08 -5.33
N VAL A 169 5.17 19.77 -6.38
CA VAL A 169 4.67 19.19 -7.63
C VAL A 169 5.34 17.83 -7.81
N LYS A 170 4.60 16.76 -7.53
CA LYS A 170 5.02 15.38 -7.74
C LYS A 170 4.74 15.00 -9.19
N ILE A 171 5.80 14.75 -9.95
CA ILE A 171 5.74 14.43 -11.38
C ILE A 171 6.21 13.00 -11.60
N GLN A 172 5.41 12.22 -12.33
CA GLN A 172 5.75 10.83 -12.66
C GLN A 172 7.01 10.78 -13.53
N ARG A 173 7.86 9.77 -13.32
CA ARG A 173 9.07 9.58 -14.13
C ARG A 173 8.68 9.23 -15.58
N PRO A 174 9.28 9.89 -16.59
CA PRO A 174 8.97 9.63 -17.98
C PRO A 174 9.12 8.14 -18.36
N GLY A 175 8.07 7.56 -18.92
CA GLY A 175 8.06 6.17 -19.40
C GLY A 175 8.01 5.10 -18.32
N ILE A 176 7.75 5.45 -17.05
CA ILE A 176 7.77 4.48 -15.94
C ILE A 176 6.76 3.34 -16.15
N SER A 177 5.53 3.60 -16.62
CA SER A 177 4.52 2.54 -16.83
C SER A 177 4.99 1.49 -17.84
N ARG A 178 5.66 1.90 -18.92
CA ARG A 178 6.27 1.00 -19.92
C ARG A 178 7.44 0.21 -19.34
N ARG A 179 8.16 0.76 -18.35
CA ARG A 179 9.25 0.08 -17.67
C ARG A 179 8.75 -0.96 -16.68
N LEU A 180 7.64 -0.69 -15.98
CA LEU A 180 7.07 -1.59 -14.97
C LEU A 180 6.29 -2.76 -15.60
N ALA A 181 5.59 -2.53 -16.72
CA ALA A 181 4.71 -3.55 -17.31
C ALA A 181 5.39 -4.90 -17.61
N PRO A 182 6.60 -4.96 -18.23
CA PRO A 182 7.29 -6.23 -18.47
C PRO A 182 7.66 -6.98 -17.19
N ASP A 183 7.98 -6.26 -16.11
CA ASP A 183 8.30 -6.87 -14.82
C ASP A 183 7.06 -7.48 -14.17
N VAL A 184 5.94 -6.75 -14.21
CA VAL A 184 4.66 -7.25 -13.70
C VAL A 184 4.24 -8.52 -14.44
N ALA A 185 4.30 -8.51 -15.77
CA ALA A 185 3.99 -9.69 -16.59
C ALA A 185 4.89 -10.88 -16.25
N LEU A 186 6.18 -10.64 -16.01
CA LEU A 186 7.13 -11.68 -15.61
C LEU A 186 6.79 -12.25 -14.22
N LEU A 187 6.52 -11.37 -13.23
CA LEU A 187 6.14 -11.79 -11.88
C LEU A 187 4.87 -12.63 -11.88
N GLU A 188 3.86 -12.26 -12.68
CA GLU A 188 2.61 -13.02 -12.79
C GLU A 188 2.83 -14.41 -13.37
N ARG A 189 3.69 -14.55 -14.38
CA ARG A 189 4.06 -15.88 -14.93
C ARG A 189 4.78 -16.74 -13.91
N ILE A 190 5.75 -16.16 -13.20
CA ILE A 190 6.49 -16.86 -12.15
C ILE A 190 5.54 -17.30 -11.05
N ALA A 191 4.64 -16.43 -10.60
CA ALA A 191 3.64 -16.75 -9.59
C ALA A 191 2.74 -17.91 -10.03
N GLY A 192 2.30 -17.91 -11.29
CA GLY A 192 1.54 -19.02 -11.88
C GLY A 192 2.27 -20.36 -11.84
N LEU A 193 3.59 -20.37 -12.05
CA LEU A 193 4.42 -21.58 -11.94
C LEU A 193 4.62 -22.00 -10.47
N VAL A 194 4.87 -21.04 -9.58
CA VAL A 194 5.07 -21.30 -8.14
C VAL A 194 3.80 -21.86 -7.49
N GLU A 195 2.62 -21.41 -7.92
CA GLU A 195 1.31 -21.91 -7.47
C GLU A 195 1.09 -23.41 -7.77
N LEU A 196 1.90 -24.03 -8.64
CA LEU A 196 1.87 -25.47 -8.85
C LEU A 196 2.46 -26.26 -7.67
N THR A 197 3.29 -25.63 -6.86
CA THR A 197 3.94 -26.21 -5.68
C THR A 197 3.05 -26.10 -4.43
N ASP A 198 3.22 -27.00 -3.46
CA ASP A 198 2.46 -26.96 -2.20
C ASP A 198 2.75 -25.69 -1.39
N ALA A 199 4.00 -25.22 -1.40
CA ALA A 199 4.39 -23.97 -0.76
C ALA A 199 3.71 -22.75 -1.44
N GLY A 200 3.63 -22.73 -2.77
CA GLY A 200 2.98 -21.65 -3.52
C GLY A 200 1.48 -21.56 -3.26
N LYS A 201 0.77 -22.70 -3.25
CA LYS A 201 -0.67 -22.77 -2.92
C LYS A 201 -0.95 -22.30 -1.49
N MET A 202 -0.07 -22.64 -0.55
CA MET A 202 -0.19 -22.22 0.84
C MET A 202 -0.03 -20.69 0.96
N LEU A 203 0.92 -20.12 0.22
CA LEU A 203 1.20 -18.68 0.21
C LEU A 203 0.24 -17.88 -0.70
N SER A 204 -0.57 -18.54 -1.53
CA SER A 204 -1.40 -17.89 -2.55
C SER A 204 -0.57 -16.93 -3.42
N ALA A 205 0.58 -17.40 -3.88
CA ALA A 205 1.59 -16.61 -4.60
C ALA A 205 1.00 -15.81 -5.77
N ARG A 206 0.05 -16.42 -6.51
CA ARG A 206 -0.68 -15.73 -7.57
C ARG A 206 -1.46 -14.52 -7.07
N HIS A 207 -2.23 -14.67 -6.00
CA HIS A 207 -3.03 -13.56 -5.46
C HIS A 207 -2.14 -12.44 -4.91
N VAL A 208 -1.01 -12.78 -4.28
CA VAL A 208 -0.05 -11.79 -3.79
C VAL A 208 0.52 -10.95 -4.93
N VAL A 209 0.88 -11.58 -6.04
CA VAL A 209 1.40 -10.87 -7.21
C VAL A 209 0.30 -10.07 -7.93
N GLU A 210 -0.92 -10.61 -8.02
CA GLU A 210 -2.08 -9.87 -8.56
C GLU A 210 -2.35 -8.60 -7.73
N ASP A 211 -2.39 -8.71 -6.39
CA ASP A 211 -2.59 -7.57 -5.48
C ASP A 211 -1.45 -6.56 -5.58
N PHE A 212 -0.19 -7.02 -5.67
CA PHE A 212 0.97 -6.16 -5.87
C PHE A 212 0.87 -5.38 -7.19
N ALA A 213 0.54 -6.07 -8.28
CA ALA A 213 0.43 -5.48 -9.60
C ALA A 213 -0.74 -4.49 -9.72
N ASP A 214 -1.86 -4.80 -9.07
CA ASP A 214 -3.01 -3.88 -8.98
C ASP A 214 -2.67 -2.64 -8.12
N GLY A 215 -1.90 -2.82 -7.04
CA GLY A 215 -1.38 -1.72 -6.24
C GLY A 215 -0.44 -0.81 -7.03
N LEU A 216 0.47 -1.41 -7.80
CA LEU A 216 1.41 -0.68 -8.65
C LEU A 216 0.69 0.09 -9.78
N ASP A 217 -0.32 -0.50 -10.40
CA ASP A 217 -1.17 0.16 -11.41
C ASP A 217 -1.96 1.33 -10.78
N ALA A 218 -2.48 1.16 -9.57
CA ALA A 218 -3.18 2.24 -8.87
C ALA A 218 -2.25 3.41 -8.53
N GLU A 219 -0.99 3.15 -8.17
CA GLU A 219 0.02 4.17 -7.85
C GLU A 219 0.47 4.98 -9.07
N LEU A 220 0.30 4.46 -10.28
CA LEU A 220 0.62 5.15 -11.53
C LEU A 220 -0.39 6.24 -11.92
N ASN A 221 -1.52 6.31 -11.22
CA ASN A 221 -2.50 7.38 -11.37
C ASN A 221 -2.59 8.20 -10.08
N PHE A 222 -1.93 9.35 -10.06
CA PHE A 222 -1.88 10.21 -8.86
C PHE A 222 -3.22 10.82 -8.46
N LEU A 223 -4.26 10.76 -9.31
CA LEU A 223 -5.61 11.15 -8.89
C LEU A 223 -6.18 10.18 -7.84
N ASN A 224 -5.74 8.92 -7.84
CA ASN A 224 -6.11 7.96 -6.81
C ASN A 224 -5.52 8.36 -5.45
N GLU A 225 -4.26 8.80 -5.45
CA GLU A 225 -3.56 9.30 -4.26
C GLU A 225 -4.22 10.59 -3.76
N ALA A 226 -4.47 11.56 -4.64
CA ALA A 226 -5.18 12.80 -4.32
C ALA A 226 -6.55 12.55 -3.67
N SER A 227 -7.34 11.64 -4.24
CA SER A 227 -8.64 11.23 -3.69
C SER A 227 -8.50 10.59 -2.30
N THR A 228 -7.47 9.75 -2.12
CA THR A 228 -7.19 9.08 -0.85
C THR A 228 -6.74 10.06 0.23
N MET A 229 -5.96 11.09 -0.13
CA MET A 229 -5.60 12.19 0.79
C MET A 229 -6.85 12.91 1.29
N GLN A 230 -7.78 13.24 0.39
CA GLN A 230 -9.03 13.91 0.77
C GLN A 230 -9.91 13.00 1.65
N GLU A 231 -10.05 11.72 1.29
CA GLU A 231 -10.80 10.75 2.09
C GLU A 231 -10.22 10.61 3.52
N TRP A 232 -8.90 10.61 3.64
CA TRP A 232 -8.21 10.55 4.92
C TRP A 232 -8.40 11.82 5.75
N PHE A 233 -8.33 12.99 5.12
CA PHE A 233 -8.61 14.28 5.76
C PHE A 233 -10.05 14.30 6.30
N ASP A 234 -11.04 14.03 5.45
CA ASP A 234 -12.47 14.04 5.83
C ASP A 234 -12.78 13.03 6.94
N CYS A 235 -12.05 11.91 6.96
CA CYS A 235 -12.16 10.90 8.01
C CYS A 235 -11.69 11.40 9.38
N LEU A 236 -10.53 12.07 9.46
CA LEU A 236 -9.90 12.42 10.74
C LEU A 236 -10.37 13.76 11.29
N GLN A 237 -10.67 14.74 10.42
CA GLN A 237 -11.03 16.09 10.82
C GLN A 237 -12.16 16.19 11.87
N PRO A 238 -13.29 15.48 11.75
CA PRO A 238 -14.35 15.56 12.75
C PRO A 238 -14.03 14.81 14.05
N GLY A 239 -12.94 14.03 14.06
CA GLY A 239 -12.54 13.18 15.18
C GLY A 239 -11.64 13.89 16.20
N PRO A 240 -11.36 13.23 17.35
CA PRO A 240 -10.54 13.79 18.42
C PRO A 240 -9.06 14.01 18.04
N PHE A 241 -8.64 13.53 16.87
CA PHE A 241 -7.29 13.65 16.35
C PHE A 241 -7.17 14.57 15.13
N GLY A 242 -8.26 15.21 14.69
CA GLY A 242 -8.28 16.12 13.54
C GLY A 242 -7.30 17.27 13.65
N ASP A 243 -7.11 17.82 14.87
CA ASP A 243 -6.14 18.89 15.14
C ASP A 243 -4.70 18.38 15.32
N ARG A 244 -4.47 17.07 15.36
CA ARG A 244 -3.16 16.45 15.60
C ARG A 244 -2.50 15.91 14.34
N VAL A 245 -3.27 15.73 13.26
CA VAL A 245 -2.79 15.19 11.98
C VAL A 245 -3.11 16.18 10.88
N ARG A 246 -2.12 16.44 10.02
CA ARG A 246 -2.23 17.31 8.86
C ARG A 246 -2.04 16.48 7.59
N VAL A 247 -2.98 16.65 6.66
CA VAL A 247 -2.88 16.14 5.29
C VAL A 247 -2.67 17.35 4.37
N PRO A 248 -1.64 17.36 3.49
CA PRO A 248 -1.43 18.46 2.57
C PRO A 248 -2.67 18.72 1.71
N LYS A 249 -3.05 20.00 1.56
CA LYS A 249 -4.13 20.38 0.63
C LYS A 249 -3.73 20.03 -0.81
N VAL A 250 -4.58 19.32 -1.53
CA VAL A 250 -4.40 19.04 -2.97
C VAL A 250 -4.96 20.18 -3.80
N TYR A 251 -4.20 20.62 -4.80
CA TYR A 251 -4.66 21.60 -5.80
C TYR A 251 -5.11 20.85 -7.06
N GLN A 252 -6.42 20.60 -7.16
CA GLN A 252 -6.98 19.76 -8.22
C GLN A 252 -6.79 20.35 -9.62
N GLU A 253 -6.88 21.67 -9.77
CA GLU A 253 -6.69 22.34 -11.07
C GLU A 253 -5.28 22.17 -11.65
N PHE A 254 -4.30 21.82 -10.81
CA PHE A 254 -2.90 21.59 -11.20
C PHE A 254 -2.52 20.11 -11.05
N SER A 255 -3.50 19.21 -10.99
CA SER A 255 -3.29 17.78 -10.81
C SER A 255 -3.94 16.96 -11.92
N THR A 256 -3.24 15.92 -12.35
CA THR A 256 -3.60 15.00 -13.43
C THR A 256 -3.20 13.57 -13.02
N PRO A 257 -3.45 12.54 -13.85
CA PRO A 257 -2.97 11.19 -13.53
C PRO A 257 -1.46 11.08 -13.34
N ARG A 258 -0.65 11.97 -13.93
CA ARG A 258 0.83 11.91 -13.88
C ARG A 258 1.49 13.11 -13.19
N VAL A 259 0.72 14.09 -12.73
CA VAL A 259 1.18 15.26 -11.97
C VAL A 259 0.28 15.46 -10.76
N LEU A 260 0.84 15.57 -9.56
CA LEU A 260 0.10 15.88 -8.35
C LEU A 260 0.68 17.13 -7.70
N THR A 261 -0.14 18.17 -7.57
CA THR A 261 0.24 19.42 -6.93
C THR A 261 -0.44 19.51 -5.57
N MET A 262 0.37 19.69 -4.52
CA MET A 262 -0.12 19.78 -3.14
C MET A 262 0.61 20.87 -2.35
N GLU A 263 0.01 21.29 -1.25
CA GLU A 263 0.56 22.26 -0.31
C GLU A 263 1.99 21.88 0.11
N ARG A 264 2.88 22.87 0.09
CA ARG A 264 4.22 22.70 0.65
C ARG A 264 4.14 22.85 2.17
N ILE A 265 4.51 21.79 2.89
CA ILE A 265 4.60 21.81 4.35
C ILE A 265 6.07 21.75 4.76
N TYR A 266 6.50 22.72 5.57
CA TYR A 266 7.79 22.72 6.23
C TYR A 266 7.69 21.96 7.54
N ALA A 267 8.33 20.80 7.61
CA ALA A 267 8.24 19.90 8.76
C ALA A 267 9.52 19.07 8.90
N THR A 268 9.75 18.58 10.12
CA THR A 268 10.90 17.76 10.49
C THR A 268 10.50 16.29 10.47
N ARG A 269 11.35 15.40 9.96
CA ARG A 269 11.06 13.95 9.99
C ARG A 269 10.93 13.45 11.42
N ILE A 270 9.98 12.54 11.66
CA ILE A 270 9.72 12.01 13.00
C ILE A 270 10.90 11.20 13.57
N ASP A 271 11.74 10.61 12.71
CA ASP A 271 12.94 9.86 13.10
C ASP A 271 14.15 10.74 13.43
N ASP A 272 14.14 12.03 13.09
CA ASP A 272 15.12 12.98 13.59
C ASP A 272 14.74 13.45 15.01
N ALA A 273 14.88 12.53 15.96
CA ALA A 273 14.51 12.77 17.35
C ALA A 273 15.29 13.94 17.98
N ALA A 274 16.48 14.28 17.47
CA ALA A 274 17.25 15.43 17.92
C ALA A 274 16.60 16.73 17.47
N ALA A 275 16.26 16.85 16.17
CA ALA A 275 15.59 18.03 15.64
C ALA A 275 14.18 18.20 16.21
N VAL A 276 13.40 17.12 16.37
CA VAL A 276 12.06 17.15 16.99
C VAL A 276 12.13 17.67 18.43
N ARG A 277 13.11 17.22 19.23
CA ARG A 277 13.33 17.74 20.59
C ARG A 277 13.80 19.19 20.60
N ALA A 278 14.67 19.57 19.66
CA ALA A 278 15.15 20.94 19.53
C ALA A 278 14.02 21.93 19.16
N ALA A 279 13.01 21.47 18.40
CA ALA A 279 11.78 22.19 18.11
C ALA A 279 10.81 22.26 19.31
N GLY A 280 11.12 21.61 20.44
CA GLY A 280 10.31 21.65 21.66
C GLY A 280 9.17 20.63 21.71
N HIS A 281 9.13 19.67 20.78
CA HIS A 281 8.06 18.67 20.74
C HIS A 281 8.40 17.42 21.57
N ASN A 282 7.37 16.86 22.22
CA ASN A 282 7.50 15.62 22.99
C ASN A 282 7.32 14.39 22.08
N GLY A 283 8.39 13.63 21.86
CA GLY A 283 8.35 12.42 21.03
C GLY A 283 7.37 11.36 21.51
N THR A 284 7.18 11.20 22.82
CA THR A 284 6.21 10.24 23.39
C THR A 284 4.78 10.62 23.02
N ASP A 285 4.43 11.90 23.12
CA ASP A 285 3.10 12.39 22.75
C ASP A 285 2.87 12.27 21.24
N LEU A 286 3.89 12.54 20.42
CA LEU A 286 3.83 12.35 18.96
C LEU A 286 3.58 10.90 18.58
N CYS A 287 4.34 9.94 19.13
CA CYS A 287 4.12 8.52 18.88
C CYS A 287 2.73 8.06 19.34
N ARG A 288 2.27 8.54 20.50
CA ARG A 288 0.92 8.26 21.00
C ARG A 288 -0.15 8.81 20.06
N ASN A 289 -0.01 10.06 19.61
CA ASN A 289 -0.94 10.70 18.69
C ASN A 289 -1.00 9.95 17.36
N LEU A 290 0.16 9.55 16.81
CA LEU A 290 0.26 8.80 15.57
C LEU A 290 -0.47 7.47 15.68
N LEU A 291 -0.17 6.68 16.72
CA LEU A 291 -0.83 5.40 16.94
C LEU A 291 -2.34 5.57 17.07
N LEU A 292 -2.80 6.51 17.91
CA LEU A 292 -4.22 6.70 18.15
C LEU A 292 -4.96 7.22 16.91
N SER A 293 -4.35 8.12 16.12
CA SER A 293 -4.96 8.59 14.87
C SER A 293 -5.09 7.49 13.83
N LEU A 294 -4.11 6.56 13.74
CA LEU A 294 -4.18 5.41 12.83
C LEU A 294 -5.26 4.40 13.25
N LEU A 295 -5.43 4.19 14.56
CA LEU A 295 -6.51 3.35 15.07
C LEU A 295 -7.88 3.99 14.84
N ASP A 296 -7.97 5.32 15.00
CA ASP A 296 -9.18 6.09 14.70
C ASP A 296 -9.55 6.01 13.21
N SER A 297 -8.59 6.25 12.32
CA SER A 297 -8.79 6.09 10.88
C SER A 297 -9.22 4.67 10.52
N ALA A 298 -8.62 3.64 11.12
CA ALA A 298 -8.93 2.25 10.83
C ALA A 298 -10.32 1.83 11.34
N PHE A 299 -10.67 2.16 12.58
CA PHE A 299 -11.90 1.67 13.22
C PHE A 299 -13.11 2.57 12.95
N HIS A 300 -12.93 3.89 12.92
CA HIS A 300 -13.99 4.86 12.65
C HIS A 300 -14.06 5.25 11.18
N GLY A 301 -12.92 5.46 10.51
CA GLY A 301 -12.87 5.72 9.07
C GLY A 301 -13.04 4.49 8.21
N GLY A 302 -12.43 3.37 8.61
CA GLY A 302 -12.19 2.24 7.72
C GLY A 302 -10.96 2.39 6.84
N LEU A 303 -10.07 3.33 7.13
CA LEU A 303 -8.85 3.60 6.37
C LEU A 303 -7.62 3.14 7.13
N PHE A 304 -6.79 2.34 6.47
CA PHE A 304 -5.55 1.83 7.04
C PHE A 304 -4.36 2.21 6.16
N HIS A 305 -3.35 2.87 6.73
CA HIS A 305 -2.14 3.25 6.02
C HIS A 305 -1.22 2.03 5.88
N GLY A 306 -1.08 1.50 4.66
CA GLY A 306 -0.39 0.25 4.39
C GLY A 306 1.13 0.35 4.26
N ASP A 307 1.67 1.57 4.13
CA ASP A 307 3.12 1.81 4.00
C ASP A 307 3.58 2.99 4.86
N LEU A 308 3.22 2.93 6.15
CA LEU A 308 3.61 3.96 7.11
C LEU A 308 5.00 3.65 7.66
N HIS A 309 5.99 4.44 7.29
CA HIS A 309 7.34 4.40 7.85
C HIS A 309 7.81 5.81 8.20
N ALA A 310 8.91 5.92 8.94
CA ALA A 310 9.41 7.20 9.44
C ALA A 310 9.72 8.24 8.35
N GLY A 311 9.93 7.80 7.10
CA GLY A 311 10.13 8.68 5.96
C GLY A 311 8.87 9.39 5.46
N ASN A 312 7.70 8.83 5.76
CA ASN A 312 6.40 9.38 5.33
C ASN A 312 5.67 10.13 6.46
N VAL A 313 6.32 10.30 7.62
CA VAL A 313 5.76 10.99 8.78
C VAL A 313 6.68 12.13 9.19
N LEU A 314 6.17 13.35 9.10
CA LEU A 314 6.84 14.56 9.57
C LEU A 314 6.10 15.19 10.76
N VAL A 315 6.74 16.16 11.39
CA VAL A 315 6.23 16.98 12.49
C VAL A 315 6.36 18.44 12.07
N ASP A 316 5.24 19.14 11.91
CA ASP A 316 5.26 20.57 11.59
C ASP A 316 5.57 21.43 12.83
N ALA A 317 5.72 22.75 12.63
CA ALA A 317 6.09 23.68 13.69
C ALA A 317 5.07 23.74 14.86
N ASP A 318 3.82 23.35 14.63
CA ASP A 318 2.77 23.31 15.66
C ASP A 318 2.75 21.96 16.40
N GLY A 319 3.64 21.03 16.05
CA GLY A 319 3.67 19.68 16.59
C GLY A 319 2.60 18.76 16.01
N LYS A 320 2.02 19.09 14.84
CA LYS A 320 1.09 18.21 14.14
C LYS A 320 1.85 17.19 13.29
N LEU A 321 1.30 15.98 13.23
CA LEU A 321 1.82 14.90 12.41
C LEU A 321 1.41 15.11 10.96
N VAL A 322 2.39 15.25 10.07
CA VAL A 322 2.17 15.43 8.63
C VAL A 322 2.40 14.10 7.94
N LEU A 323 1.39 13.60 7.22
CA LEU A 323 1.49 12.39 6.40
C LEU A 323 1.68 12.78 4.93
N LEU A 324 2.66 12.19 4.24
CA LEU A 324 3.01 12.58 2.87
C LEU A 324 2.55 11.62 1.77
N ASP A 325 2.66 10.31 1.99
CA ASP A 325 2.45 9.30 0.95
C ASP A 325 1.17 8.52 1.23
N PHE A 326 0.21 8.60 0.31
CA PHE A 326 -1.07 7.89 0.41
C PHE A 326 -1.23 6.85 -0.71
N GLY A 327 -0.13 6.43 -1.34
CA GLY A 327 -0.13 5.46 -2.43
C GLY A 327 -0.62 4.07 -2.00
N ILE A 328 -0.45 3.71 -0.72
CA ILE A 328 -0.87 2.41 -0.18
C ILE A 328 -1.82 2.62 1.00
N VAL A 329 -3.12 2.68 0.71
CA VAL A 329 -4.19 2.75 1.72
C VAL A 329 -5.18 1.59 1.56
N GLY A 330 -5.30 0.79 2.61
CA GLY A 330 -6.29 -0.27 2.77
C GLY A 330 -7.65 0.30 3.21
N ARG A 331 -8.73 -0.34 2.74
CA ARG A 331 -10.10 0.03 3.09
C ARG A 331 -10.84 -1.15 3.71
N PHE A 332 -11.39 -0.95 4.91
CA PHE A 332 -12.19 -1.95 5.61
C PHE A 332 -13.68 -1.74 5.34
N THR A 333 -14.35 -2.82 4.96
CA THR A 333 -15.83 -2.81 4.85
C THR A 333 -16.47 -2.54 6.22
N PRO A 334 -17.70 -2.02 6.28
CA PRO A 334 -18.42 -1.85 7.55
C PRO A 334 -18.51 -3.14 8.38
N ARG A 335 -18.61 -4.29 7.72
CA ARG A 335 -18.57 -5.62 8.36
C ARG A 335 -17.19 -5.87 8.98
N THR A 336 -16.12 -5.71 8.22
CA THR A 336 -14.74 -5.91 8.69
C THR A 336 -14.43 -5.00 9.88
N ARG A 337 -14.80 -3.72 9.80
CA ARG A 337 -14.63 -2.75 10.89
C ARG A 337 -15.36 -3.17 12.16
N ARG A 338 -16.61 -3.66 12.04
CA ARG A 338 -17.37 -4.14 13.19
C ARG A 338 -16.67 -5.32 13.86
N ILE A 339 -16.18 -6.28 13.07
CA ILE A 339 -15.47 -7.45 13.58
C ILE A 339 -14.16 -7.03 14.26
N LEU A 340 -13.36 -6.16 13.63
CA LEU A 340 -12.10 -5.68 14.19
C LEU A 340 -12.30 -4.92 15.51
N ARG A 341 -13.30 -4.03 15.59
CA ARG A 341 -13.62 -3.33 16.85
C ARG A 341 -14.02 -4.31 17.96
N GLN A 342 -14.85 -5.29 17.62
CA GLN A 342 -15.27 -6.31 18.58
C GLN A 342 -14.07 -7.12 19.07
N LEU A 343 -13.18 -7.51 18.16
CA LEU A 343 -11.96 -8.24 18.48
C LEU A 343 -11.04 -7.47 19.44
N VAL A 344 -10.88 -6.16 19.25
CA VAL A 344 -10.10 -5.32 20.19
C VAL A 344 -10.74 -5.30 21.58
N VAL A 345 -12.08 -5.13 21.66
CA VAL A 345 -12.81 -5.15 22.93
C VAL A 345 -12.67 -6.51 23.62
N ASP A 346 -12.82 -7.59 22.87
CA ASP A 346 -12.76 -8.94 23.40
C ASP A 346 -11.35 -9.27 23.92
N LEU A 347 -10.29 -8.86 23.20
CA LEU A 347 -8.91 -9.12 23.60
C LEU A 347 -8.42 -8.24 24.75
N ILE A 348 -8.63 -6.93 24.66
CA ILE A 348 -7.98 -5.97 25.57
C ILE A 348 -8.83 -5.71 26.81
N VAL A 349 -10.15 -5.57 26.63
CA VAL A 349 -11.05 -5.13 27.69
C VAL A 349 -11.63 -6.33 28.43
N LYS A 350 -12.27 -7.24 27.69
CA LYS A 350 -12.97 -8.39 28.29
C LYS A 350 -12.07 -9.58 28.60
N LYS A 351 -10.93 -9.69 27.89
CA LYS A 351 -10.08 -10.88 27.87
C LYS A 351 -10.89 -12.16 27.53
N ASP A 352 -11.87 -12.01 26.65
CA ASP A 352 -12.70 -13.09 26.13
C ASP A 352 -12.07 -13.63 24.84
N TYR A 353 -11.06 -14.47 25.03
CA TYR A 353 -10.27 -15.03 23.93
C TYR A 353 -11.08 -15.95 23.01
N ASP A 354 -12.15 -16.56 23.50
CA ASP A 354 -13.05 -17.39 22.68
C ASP A 354 -13.85 -16.54 21.69
N SER A 355 -14.39 -15.40 22.15
CA SER A 355 -15.05 -14.43 21.27
C SER A 355 -14.08 -13.81 20.27
N ALA A 356 -12.85 -13.50 20.69
CA ALA A 356 -11.81 -13.02 19.80
C ALA A 356 -11.44 -14.06 18.72
N GLY A 357 -11.31 -15.34 19.09
CA GLY A 357 -11.06 -16.44 18.16
C GLY A 357 -12.16 -16.59 17.10
N ARG A 358 -13.44 -16.41 17.49
CA ARG A 358 -14.57 -16.33 16.54
C ARG A 358 -14.47 -15.12 15.62
N GLY A 359 -14.03 -13.97 16.12
CA GLY A 359 -13.79 -12.77 15.33
C GLY A 359 -12.79 -13.00 14.20
N ILE A 360 -11.67 -13.67 14.49
CA ILE A 360 -10.62 -14.01 13.51
C ILE A 360 -11.17 -14.96 12.44
N PHE A 361 -11.98 -15.94 12.83
CA PHE A 361 -12.68 -16.81 11.88
C PHE A 361 -13.62 -16.00 10.96
N LEU A 362 -14.40 -15.06 11.51
CA LEU A 362 -15.34 -14.22 10.74
C LEU A 362 -14.65 -13.25 9.77
N LEU A 363 -13.38 -12.89 10.02
CA LEU A 363 -12.54 -12.14 9.09
C LEU A 363 -12.08 -12.99 7.88
N GLY A 364 -12.37 -14.30 7.87
CA GLY A 364 -11.93 -15.22 6.84
C GLY A 364 -10.45 -15.59 6.94
N ALA A 365 -9.79 -15.20 8.03
CA ALA A 365 -8.40 -15.58 8.28
C ALA A 365 -8.29 -17.09 8.48
N VAL A 366 -9.30 -17.73 9.07
CA VAL A 366 -9.30 -19.17 9.40
C VAL A 366 -10.51 -19.85 8.76
N HIS A 367 -10.29 -20.94 8.02
CA HIS A 367 -11.36 -21.60 7.24
C HIS A 367 -11.94 -22.87 7.91
N LYS A 368 -11.37 -23.32 9.04
CA LYS A 368 -11.81 -24.53 9.75
C LYS A 368 -12.53 -24.18 11.07
N PRO A 369 -13.85 -24.44 11.20
CA PRO A 369 -14.66 -24.09 12.38
C PRO A 369 -14.15 -24.73 13.69
N GLY A 370 -13.63 -25.96 13.63
CA GLY A 370 -13.11 -26.70 14.81
C GLY A 370 -11.82 -26.13 15.41
N SER A 371 -11.25 -25.10 14.80
CA SER A 371 -10.03 -24.44 15.28
C SER A 371 -10.29 -23.20 16.16
N THR A 372 -11.56 -22.81 16.34
CA THR A 372 -11.95 -21.60 17.08
C THR A 372 -11.65 -21.67 18.58
N VAL A 373 -11.84 -22.83 19.23
CA VAL A 373 -11.55 -23.04 20.68
C VAL A 373 -10.05 -23.10 20.96
N LYS A 374 -9.25 -23.76 20.10
CA LYS A 374 -7.78 -23.72 20.18
C LYS A 374 -7.24 -22.32 19.86
N GLY A 375 -7.89 -21.60 18.95
CA GLY A 375 -7.53 -20.26 18.55
C GLY A 375 -7.64 -19.25 19.69
N GLY A 376 -8.63 -19.39 20.58
CA GLY A 376 -8.72 -18.56 21.80
C GLY A 376 -7.51 -18.72 22.72
N SER A 377 -7.18 -19.96 23.09
CA SER A 377 -6.02 -20.26 23.96
C SER A 377 -4.68 -19.84 23.34
N ASP A 378 -4.54 -19.97 22.02
CA ASP A 378 -3.33 -19.53 21.34
C ASP A 378 -3.26 -17.99 21.23
N LEU A 379 -4.39 -17.30 21.10
CA LEU A 379 -4.43 -15.83 21.18
C LEU A 379 -4.09 -15.31 22.57
N GLU A 380 -4.56 -15.98 23.62
CA GLU A 380 -4.22 -15.63 25.00
C GLU A 380 -2.70 -15.61 25.22
N LYS A 381 -2.00 -16.66 24.76
CA LYS A 381 -0.54 -16.76 24.90
C LYS A 381 0.22 -15.61 24.23
N VAL A 382 -0.29 -15.08 23.12
CA VAL A 382 0.35 -13.99 22.37
C VAL A 382 -0.03 -12.62 22.90
N THR A 383 -1.27 -12.45 23.38
CA THR A 383 -1.78 -11.15 23.80
C THR A 383 -1.55 -10.86 25.28
N ALA A 384 -1.39 -11.87 26.13
CA ALA A 384 -1.09 -11.68 27.55
C ALA A 384 0.22 -10.90 27.81
N PRO A 385 1.34 -11.16 27.08
CA PRO A 385 2.56 -10.35 27.21
C PRO A 385 2.37 -8.88 26.81
N LEU A 386 1.44 -8.57 25.90
CA LEU A 386 1.21 -7.21 25.40
C LEU A 386 0.58 -6.28 26.44
N SER A 387 -0.09 -6.83 27.45
CA SER A 387 -0.85 -6.04 28.44
C SER A 387 0.01 -5.50 29.61
N GLY A 388 1.30 -5.81 29.66
CA GLY A 388 2.16 -5.44 30.79
C GLY A 388 3.65 -5.24 30.49
N THR A 389 4.08 -5.40 29.24
CA THR A 389 5.47 -5.18 28.83
C THR A 389 5.64 -3.77 28.27
N ALA A 390 6.71 -3.06 28.63
CA ALA A 390 7.04 -1.80 27.97
C ALA A 390 7.33 -2.04 26.48
N LEU A 391 6.92 -1.09 25.62
CA LEU A 391 7.08 -1.22 24.17
C LEU A 391 8.55 -1.41 23.76
N SER A 392 9.49 -0.85 24.53
CA SER A 392 10.94 -1.00 24.35
C SER A 392 11.47 -2.41 24.57
N ASP A 393 10.75 -3.20 25.36
CA ASP A 393 11.16 -4.53 25.80
C ASP A 393 10.43 -5.62 24.99
N MET A 394 9.57 -5.20 24.06
CA MET A 394 8.83 -6.09 23.17
C MET A 394 9.67 -6.44 21.94
N SER A 395 9.91 -7.74 21.76
CA SER A 395 10.46 -8.27 20.51
C SER A 395 9.35 -8.41 19.47
N TYR A 396 9.28 -7.45 18.53
CA TYR A 396 8.39 -7.51 17.37
C TYR A 396 8.61 -8.78 16.54
N THR A 397 9.85 -9.28 16.50
CA THR A 397 10.23 -10.51 15.79
C THR A 397 9.62 -11.75 16.44
N ASP A 398 9.60 -11.82 17.78
CA ASP A 398 9.01 -12.95 18.48
C ASP A 398 7.49 -12.90 18.43
N LEU A 399 6.88 -11.70 18.46
CA LEU A 399 5.46 -11.51 18.24
C LEU A 399 5.04 -11.97 16.83
N GLY A 400 5.76 -11.52 15.80
CA GLY A 400 5.53 -11.93 14.41
C GLY A 400 5.71 -13.43 14.21
N ARG A 401 6.72 -14.05 14.84
CA ARG A 401 6.93 -15.51 14.80
C ARG A 401 5.78 -16.26 15.48
N GLN A 402 5.32 -15.80 16.64
CA GLN A 402 4.19 -16.41 17.34
C GLN A 402 2.90 -16.31 16.51
N MET A 403 2.65 -15.16 15.89
CA MET A 403 1.52 -14.97 14.96
C MET A 403 1.62 -15.88 13.74
N ALA A 404 2.81 -16.06 13.15
CA ALA A 404 3.02 -16.97 12.02
C ALA A 404 2.82 -18.45 12.41
N VAL A 405 3.24 -18.85 13.61
CA VAL A 405 3.02 -20.21 14.14
C VAL A 405 1.53 -20.48 14.32
N ILE A 406 0.79 -19.54 14.88
CA ILE A 406 -0.67 -19.64 15.05
C ILE A 406 -1.37 -19.65 13.69
N ALA A 407 -0.97 -18.77 12.78
CA ALA A 407 -1.50 -18.74 11.43
C ALA A 407 -1.31 -20.11 10.73
N LYS A 408 -0.12 -20.70 10.83
CA LYS A 408 0.16 -22.03 10.28
C LYS A 408 -0.65 -23.14 10.97
N ALA A 409 -0.76 -23.11 12.29
CA ALA A 409 -1.50 -24.11 13.07
C ALA A 409 -3.01 -24.12 12.73
N HIS A 410 -3.55 -22.96 12.35
CA HIS A 410 -4.97 -22.78 12.03
C HIS A 410 -5.28 -22.80 10.53
N ASP A 411 -4.30 -23.15 9.67
CA ASP A 411 -4.42 -23.09 8.20
C ASP A 411 -4.94 -21.71 7.75
N ALA A 412 -4.44 -20.68 8.45
CA ALA A 412 -4.89 -19.33 8.28
C ALA A 412 -4.25 -18.76 7.01
N ARG A 413 -5.09 -18.27 6.11
CA ARG A 413 -4.63 -17.56 4.91
C ARG A 413 -4.67 -16.08 5.21
N SER A 414 -3.67 -15.33 4.73
CA SER A 414 -3.74 -13.87 4.73
C SER A 414 -5.06 -13.47 4.09
N PRO A 415 -5.88 -12.60 4.72
CA PRO A 415 -7.06 -12.07 4.08
C PRO A 415 -6.65 -11.13 2.94
N ALA A 416 -6.21 -11.67 1.80
CA ALA A 416 -6.04 -10.94 0.55
C ALA A 416 -7.39 -10.33 0.20
N ARG A 417 -7.55 -9.01 0.36
CA ARG A 417 -8.79 -8.23 0.13
C ARG A 417 -10.06 -9.11 0.16
N VAL A 418 -10.26 -9.82 1.28
CA VAL A 418 -11.38 -10.76 1.42
C VAL A 418 -12.62 -9.90 1.59
N GLY A 419 -13.24 -9.54 0.47
CA GLY A 419 -14.43 -8.69 0.48
C GLY A 419 -15.08 -8.49 -0.87
N ALA A 420 -14.34 -8.21 -1.95
CA ALA A 420 -14.99 -7.75 -3.18
C ALA A 420 -15.39 -8.88 -4.16
N ARG A 421 -14.61 -9.97 -4.26
CA ARG A 421 -14.79 -10.96 -5.35
C ARG A 421 -15.59 -12.22 -5.01
N ARG A 422 -15.70 -12.63 -3.74
CA ARG A 422 -16.42 -13.87 -3.36
C ARG A 422 -17.91 -13.67 -3.05
N GLN A 423 -18.37 -12.45 -2.79
CA GLN A 423 -19.78 -12.21 -2.45
C GLN A 423 -20.69 -12.17 -3.68
N THR A 424 -20.19 -11.75 -4.85
CA THR A 424 -20.98 -11.70 -6.10
C THR A 424 -21.35 -13.08 -6.64
N THR A 425 -20.54 -14.11 -6.40
CA THR A 425 -20.84 -15.48 -6.86
C THR A 425 -21.76 -16.22 -5.89
N ALA A 426 -21.70 -15.92 -4.59
CA ALA A 426 -22.60 -16.51 -3.58
C ALA A 426 -24.02 -15.93 -3.67
N LEU A 427 -24.15 -14.61 -3.88
CA LEU A 427 -25.45 -13.94 -4.08
C LEU A 427 -26.16 -14.34 -5.38
N ARG A 428 -25.45 -14.89 -6.38
CA ARG A 428 -26.07 -15.41 -7.60
C ARG A 428 -26.67 -16.81 -7.45
N ARG A 429 -26.24 -17.60 -6.46
CA ARG A 429 -26.83 -18.93 -6.21
C ARG A 429 -28.09 -18.87 -5.35
N GLU A 430 -28.18 -17.93 -4.41
CA GLU A 430 -29.38 -17.77 -3.57
C GLU A 430 -30.57 -17.11 -4.29
N VAL A 431 -30.36 -16.48 -5.45
CA VAL A 431 -31.45 -15.89 -6.26
C VAL A 431 -32.02 -16.87 -7.31
N HIS A 432 -31.43 -18.06 -7.46
CA HIS A 432 -31.90 -19.08 -8.41
C HIS A 432 -32.54 -20.32 -7.77
N GLU A 433 -32.57 -20.42 -6.44
CA GLU A 433 -33.22 -21.51 -5.72
C GLU A 433 -34.15 -20.96 -4.62
N ALA A 434 -35.28 -20.40 -5.02
CA ALA A 434 -36.45 -20.25 -4.14
C ALA A 434 -37.72 -20.66 -4.93
N PRO A 435 -38.50 -21.66 -4.48
CA PRO A 435 -39.68 -22.15 -5.19
C PRO A 435 -40.82 -21.13 -5.16
N GLY A 436 -41.48 -20.99 -6.30
CA GLY A 436 -42.58 -20.07 -6.51
C GLY A 436 -43.90 -20.45 -5.82
N SER A 437 -44.75 -19.43 -5.76
CA SER A 437 -46.22 -19.43 -5.68
C SER A 437 -46.88 -19.97 -4.41
N ALA A 438 -47.26 -19.04 -3.53
CA ALA A 438 -48.60 -19.02 -2.94
C ALA A 438 -48.95 -17.57 -2.61
N LEU A 439 -49.86 -16.97 -3.39
CA LEU A 439 -50.74 -15.86 -3.00
C LEU A 439 -51.67 -15.56 -4.20
N GLU A 440 -52.70 -16.38 -4.36
CA GLU A 440 -53.90 -16.03 -5.11
C GLU A 440 -55.06 -15.81 -4.12
N GLY A 441 -55.65 -14.61 -4.19
CA GLY A 441 -57.09 -14.38 -4.09
C GLY A 441 -57.81 -14.62 -2.76
N SER A 442 -58.27 -13.55 -2.12
CA SER A 442 -59.71 -13.21 -2.19
C SER A 442 -59.98 -11.84 -1.59
N ARG A 443 -60.69 -11.02 -2.37
CA ARG A 443 -61.37 -9.80 -1.95
C ARG A 443 -62.66 -10.19 -1.21
N ARG A 444 -62.86 -9.67 -0.01
CA ARG A 444 -64.04 -8.89 0.42
C ARG A 444 -63.85 -8.38 1.83
#